data_AF-A0A6I5VD25-F1
#
_entry.id   AF-A0A6I5VD25-F1
#
_cell.length_a   1.000
_cell.length_b   1.000
_cell.length_c   1.000
_cell.angle_alpha   90.00
_cell.angle_beta   90.00
_cell.angle_gamma   90.00
#
_symmetry.space_group_name_H-M   'P 1'
#
loop_
_entity.id
_entity.type
_entity.pdbx_description
1 polymer ?
#
loop_
_entity_poly.entity_id
_entity_poly.type
_entity_poly.pdbx_seq_one_letter_code
_entity_poly.pdbx_strand_id
1 'polypeptide(L)' 'MTPDGVLLPSSLLGSPFFAVLSTLVALNTLIFVTLAITKMLPAIHFGEVFARRGRRKETRSIYPDAPLDA' A
#
# COMPACT_ATOMS: atom_id res chain seq x y z
N MET A 1 38.75 -19.08 -10.27
CA MET A 1 38.30 -18.14 -9.22
C MET A 1 36.78 -18.23 -9.18
N THR A 2 36.24 -19.21 -8.46
CA THR A 2 34.81 -19.17 -8.12
C THR A 2 34.68 -18.17 -6.98
N PRO A 3 33.77 -17.18 -7.07
CA PRO A 3 33.45 -16.35 -5.94
C PRO A 3 32.65 -17.27 -5.01
N ASP A 4 33.33 -18.01 -4.14
CA ASP A 4 32.70 -18.83 -3.13
C ASP A 4 32.15 -17.87 -2.05
N GLY A 5 31.09 -17.15 -2.42
CA GLY A 5 30.27 -16.41 -1.49
C GLY A 5 29.78 -17.41 -0.46
N VAL A 6 30.26 -17.24 0.78
CA VAL A 6 29.97 -18.02 1.99
C VAL A 6 28.98 -19.16 1.76
N LEU A 7 29.48 -20.29 1.27
CA LEU A 7 28.69 -21.51 1.12
C LEU A 7 28.47 -22.09 2.51
N LEU A 8 27.32 -21.77 3.12
CA LEU A 8 26.90 -22.41 4.36
C LEU A 8 26.72 -23.92 4.10
N PRO A 9 27.20 -24.79 5.01
CA PRO A 9 26.92 -26.22 4.94
C PRO A 9 25.43 -26.50 4.80
N SER A 10 25.05 -27.41 3.90
CA SER A 10 23.65 -27.80 3.68
C SER A 10 22.97 -28.33 4.94
N SER A 11 23.76 -28.91 5.87
CA SER A 11 23.31 -29.34 7.19
C SER A 11 22.81 -28.20 8.08
N LEU A 12 23.32 -26.98 7.90
CA LEU A 12 22.85 -25.80 8.65
C LEU A 12 21.48 -25.32 8.16
N LEU A 13 21.20 -25.39 6.85
CA LEU A 13 19.93 -24.97 6.29
C LEU A 13 18.76 -25.85 6.76
N GLY A 14 19.01 -27.15 6.98
CA GLY A 14 18.03 -28.08 7.52
C GLY A 14 17.91 -28.07 9.06
N SER A 15 18.71 -27.25 9.76
CA SER A 15 18.72 -27.22 11.22
C SER A 15 17.45 -26.58 11.78
N PRO A 16 16.86 -27.14 12.86
CA PRO A 16 15.69 -26.55 13.49
C PRO A 16 15.96 -25.15 14.06
N PHE A 17 17.18 -24.88 14.54
CA PHE A 17 17.56 -23.54 15.02
C PHE A 17 17.55 -22.50 13.89
N PHE A 18 18.10 -22.88 12.73
CA PHE A 18 18.11 -22.01 11.56
C PHE A 18 16.70 -21.77 11.03
N ALA A 19 15.83 -22.79 11.05
CA ALA A 19 14.43 -22.64 10.67
C ALA A 19 13.69 -21.61 11.54
N VAL A 20 13.89 -21.64 12.87
CA VAL A 20 13.30 -20.64 13.78
C VAL A 20 13.83 -19.25 13.47
N LEU A 21 15.15 -19.08 13.35
CA LEU A 21 15.79 -17.80 13.03
C LEU A 21 15.27 -17.23 11.70
N SER A 22 15.28 -18.05 10.64
CA SER A 22 14.81 -17.67 9.31
C SER A 22 13.33 -17.29 9.32
N THR A 23 12.51 -18.00 10.09
CA THR A 23 11.08 -17.69 10.21
C THR A 23 10.87 -16.34 10.90
N LEU A 24 11.63 -16.04 11.96
CA LEU A 24 11.55 -14.74 12.65
C LEU A 24 11.96 -13.58 11.72
N VAL A 25 13.07 -13.75 10.98
CA VAL A 25 13.54 -12.76 10.00
C VAL A 25 12.51 -12.59 8.88
N ALA A 26 11.95 -13.69 8.38
CA ALA A 26 10.94 -13.67 7.33
C ALA A 26 9.65 -12.97 7.81
N LEU A 27 9.19 -13.23 9.02
CA LEU A 27 8.01 -12.58 9.60
C LEU A 27 8.23 -11.09 9.80
N ASN A 28 9.37 -10.68 10.37
CA ASN A 28 9.69 -9.26 10.53
C ASN A 28 9.71 -8.53 9.19
N THR A 29 10.38 -9.13 8.20
CA THR A 29 10.47 -8.59 6.83
C THR A 29 9.10 -8.51 6.18
N LEU A 30 8.29 -9.57 6.27
CA LEU A 30 6.96 -9.65 5.68
C LEU A 30 6.04 -8.56 6.24
N ILE A 31 6.03 -8.39 7.58
CA ILE A 31 5.24 -7.35 8.24
C ILE A 31 5.71 -5.98 7.77
N PHE A 32 7.02 -5.73 7.80
CA PHE A 32 7.57 -4.43 7.40
C PHE A 32 7.27 -4.08 5.95
N VAL A 33 7.49 -5.02 5.02
CA VAL A 33 7.19 -4.86 3.59
C VAL A 33 5.69 -4.62 3.37
N THR A 34 4.83 -5.37 4.05
CA THR A 34 3.37 -5.18 3.96
C THR A 34 2.99 -3.77 4.40
N LEU A 35 3.53 -3.29 5.51
CA LEU A 35 3.30 -1.93 5.99
C LEU A 35 3.89 -0.87 5.04
N ALA A 36 5.09 -1.11 4.50
CA ALA A 36 5.74 -0.21 3.57
C ALA A 36 4.93 -0.05 2.29
N ILE A 37 4.44 -1.16 1.71
CA ILE A 37 3.55 -1.15 0.53
C ILE A 37 2.25 -0.42 0.85
N THR A 38 1.63 -0.74 2.00
CA THR A 38 0.39 -0.10 2.43
C THR A 38 0.56 1.41 2.60
N LYS A 39 1.70 1.86 3.14
CA LYS A 39 2.04 3.27 3.33
C LYS A 39 2.54 3.98 2.07
N MET A 40 3.13 3.25 1.12
CA MET A 40 3.51 3.80 -0.19
C MET A 40 2.30 4.06 -1.07
N LEU A 41 1.17 3.40 -0.81
CA LEU A 41 -0.10 3.81 -1.40
C LEU A 41 -0.40 5.23 -0.89
N PRO A 42 -0.49 6.25 -1.77
CA PRO A 42 -1.00 7.55 -1.36
C PRO A 42 -2.35 7.31 -0.67
N ALA A 43 -2.71 8.11 0.33
CA ALA A 43 -3.99 7.98 1.02
C ALA A 43 -5.14 8.17 0.02
N ILE A 44 -5.50 7.10 -0.69
CA ILE A 44 -6.65 7.05 -1.57
C ILE A 44 -7.80 7.14 -0.59
N HIS A 45 -8.37 8.33 -0.47
CA HIS A 45 -9.59 8.56 0.28
C HIS A 45 -10.71 7.82 -0.46
N PHE A 46 -10.79 6.50 -0.26
CA PHE A 46 -11.76 5.63 -0.92
C PHE A 46 -13.19 6.15 -0.70
N GLY A 47 -13.45 6.81 0.44
CA GLY A 47 -14.70 7.52 0.71
C GLY A 47 -14.97 8.68 -0.24
N GLU A 48 -13.98 9.50 -0.59
CA GLU A 48 -14.16 10.59 -1.56
C GLU A 48 -14.27 10.09 -3.00
N VAL A 49 -13.47 9.08 -3.38
CA VAL A 49 -13.50 8.49 -4.73
C VAL A 49 -14.86 7.81 -5.00
N PHE A 50 -15.42 7.08 -4.04
CA PHE A 50 -16.77 6.51 -4.15
C PHE A 50 -17.86 7.60 -4.10
N ALA A 51 -17.73 8.60 -3.22
CA ALA A 51 -18.72 9.67 -3.10
C ALA A 51 -18.70 10.68 -4.26
N ARG A 52 -17.61 10.75 -5.05
CA ARG A 52 -17.53 11.64 -6.24
C ARG A 52 -18.35 11.12 -7.41
N ARG A 53 -18.68 9.83 -7.45
CA ARG A 53 -19.47 9.22 -8.54
C ARG A 53 -20.96 9.60 -8.51
N GLY A 54 -21.43 10.25 -7.43
CA GLY A 54 -22.83 10.66 -7.28
C GLY A 54 -23.05 12.11 -6.81
N ARG A 55 -22.01 12.93 -6.62
CA ARG A 55 -22.17 14.30 -6.10
C ARG A 55 -22.13 15.38 -7.19
N ARG A 56 -23.33 15.91 -7.43
CA ARG A 56 -23.74 17.21 -7.98
C ARG A 56 -23.71 17.43 -9.50
N LYS A 57 -24.91 17.35 -10.08
CA LYS A 57 -25.35 18.12 -11.26
C LYS A 57 -26.37 19.23 -10.92
N GLU A 58 -26.57 19.56 -9.65
CA GLU A 58 -27.57 20.56 -9.26
C GLU A 58 -26.88 21.87 -8.84
N THR A 59 -26.89 22.82 -9.76
CA THR A 59 -26.67 24.24 -9.47
C THR A 59 -27.89 24.75 -8.73
N ARG A 60 -27.90 24.66 -7.40
CA ARG A 60 -28.86 25.40 -6.57
C ARG A 60 -28.39 26.84 -6.41
N SER A 61 -28.40 27.60 -7.51
CA SER A 61 -28.35 29.06 -7.44
C SER A 61 -29.69 29.55 -6.90
N ILE A 62 -29.65 30.48 -5.93
CA ILE A 62 -30.84 31.16 -5.38
C ILE A 62 -31.08 32.49 -6.12
N TYR A 63 -30.15 32.89 -7.00
CA TYR A 63 -30.33 34.01 -7.91
C TYR A 63 -30.84 33.46 -9.24
N PRO A 64 -32.10 33.70 -9.61
CA PRO A 64 -32.50 33.59 -11.01
C PRO A 64 -31.72 34.65 -11.79
N ASP A 65 -31.12 34.27 -12.92
CA ASP A 65 -30.50 35.23 -13.83
C ASP A 65 -31.56 36.29 -14.15
N ALA A 66 -31.37 37.51 -13.62
CA ALA A 66 -32.29 38.60 -13.85
C ALA A 66 -32.38 38.84 -15.37
N PRO A 67 -33.57 38.96 -15.95
CA PRO A 67 -33.70 39.32 -17.36
C PRO A 67 -32.98 40.65 -17.59
N LEU A 68 -31.95 40.63 -18.44
CA LEU A 68 -31.31 41.82 -18.97
C LEU A 68 -32.19 42.37 -20.08
N ASP A 69 -33.34 42.94 -19.70
CA ASP A 69 -34.24 43.60 -20.64
C ASP A 69 -34.05 45.12 -20.48
N ALA A 70 -33.57 45.71 -21.57
CA ALA A 70 -33.12 47.08 -21.77
C ALA A 70 -34.24 48.11 -21.90
#